data_AF-A0A4V1ZWB2-F1
#
_entry.id   AF-A0A4V1ZWB2-F1
#
_cell.length_a   1.000
_cell.length_b   1.000
_cell.length_c   1.000
_cell.angle_alpha   90.00
_cell.angle_beta   90.00
_cell.angle_gamma   90.00
#
_symmetry.space_group_name_H-M   'P 1'
#
loop_
_entity.id
_entity.type
_entity.pdbx_description
1 polymer ?
#
loop_
_entity_poly.entity_id
_entity_poly.type
_entity_poly.pdbx_seq_one_letter_code
_entity_poly.pdbx_strand_id
1 'polypeptide(L)'
;MSNAPKFGLNGPQSEAVLYLDGPCLVLAGAGSGKTRVITQKIAYMIEHCGYDPRTIAALTFTNKAALEMQERIAKLLKQPKQAKQLTVSTFHSLGVKILRQEAAGVGLKDKFSIMDSDDCYTV
;
A
#
# COMPACT_ATOMS: atom_id res chain seq x y z
N MET A 1 -2.73 23.42 21.71
CA MET A 1 -1.38 23.10 21.18
C MET A 1 -1.37 21.62 20.86
N SER A 2 -1.42 21.25 19.58
CA SER A 2 -1.68 19.87 19.13
C SER A 2 -0.51 18.94 19.50
N ASN A 3 -0.80 17.88 20.27
CA ASN A 3 0.06 16.72 20.49
C ASN A 3 0.18 15.88 19.19
N ALA A 4 0.72 16.47 18.13
CA ALA A 4 1.02 15.72 16.92
C ALA A 4 2.13 14.71 17.24
N PRO A 5 1.98 13.41 16.92
CA PRO A 5 3.00 12.43 17.21
C PRO A 5 4.30 12.79 16.49
N LYS A 6 5.41 12.87 17.22
CA LYS A 6 6.73 13.12 16.63
C LYS A 6 7.31 11.80 16.11
N PHE A 7 7.09 11.51 14.83
CA PHE A 7 7.56 10.29 14.16
C PHE A 7 9.07 10.24 13.85
N GLY A 8 9.87 11.18 14.39
CA GLY A 8 11.28 11.37 14.03
C GLY A 8 11.48 11.73 12.55
N LEU A 9 10.50 12.39 11.95
CA LEU A 9 10.49 12.84 10.55
C LEU A 9 10.85 14.33 10.50
N ASN A 10 11.37 14.80 9.36
CA ASN A 10 11.53 16.24 9.13
C ASN A 10 10.16 16.91 8.91
N GLY A 11 10.14 18.25 8.82
CA GLY A 11 8.90 19.02 8.64
C GLY A 11 8.07 18.55 7.43
N PRO A 12 8.60 18.60 6.20
CA PRO A 12 7.87 18.18 5.00
C PRO A 12 7.38 16.73 5.02
N GLN A 13 8.17 15.80 5.56
CA GLN A 13 7.75 14.41 5.74
C GLN A 13 6.59 14.28 6.73
N SER A 14 6.63 15.05 7.82
CA SER A 14 5.57 15.07 8.83
C SER A 14 4.28 15.65 8.25
N GLU A 15 4.37 16.74 7.50
CA GLU A 15 3.23 17.33 6.77
C GLU A 15 2.58 16.31 5.83
N ALA A 16 3.38 15.57 5.04
CA ALA A 16 2.86 14.53 4.16
C ALA A 16 2.16 13.38 4.91
N VAL A 17 2.64 13.02 6.10
CA VAL A 17 2.01 12.01 6.97
C VAL A 17 0.69 12.50 7.54
N LEU A 18 0.63 13.76 7.98
CA LEU A 18 -0.53 14.33 8.66
C LEU A 18 -1.63 14.80 7.70
N TYR A 19 -1.31 15.05 6.43
CA TYR A 19 -2.27 15.52 5.44
C TYR A 19 -3.34 14.47 5.11
N LEU A 20 -4.63 14.80 5.26
CA LEU A 20 -5.77 13.90 5.00
C LEU A 20 -6.85 14.52 4.08
N ASP A 21 -6.70 15.78 3.67
CA ASP A 21 -7.76 16.58 3.05
C ASP A 21 -7.94 16.36 1.53
N GLY A 22 -7.43 15.25 0.98
CA GLY A 22 -7.62 14.89 -0.43
C GLY A 22 -6.35 14.38 -1.14
N PRO A 23 -6.25 14.59 -2.47
CA PRO A 23 -5.09 14.17 -3.27
C PRO A 23 -3.79 14.82 -2.80
N CYS A 24 -2.72 14.03 -2.70
CA CYS A 24 -1.42 14.49 -2.24
C CYS A 24 -0.30 13.92 -3.11
N LEU A 25 0.52 14.79 -3.72
CA LEU A 25 1.72 14.43 -4.45
C LEU A 25 2.96 14.74 -3.62
N VAL A 26 3.75 13.71 -3.31
CA VAL A 26 5.01 13.87 -2.57
C VAL A 26 6.18 13.70 -3.53
N LEU A 27 6.86 14.82 -3.86
CA LEU A 27 8.08 14.80 -4.67
C LEU A 27 9.29 14.49 -3.79
N ALA A 28 10.03 13.45 -4.14
CA ALA A 28 11.06 12.92 -3.24
C ALA A 28 12.22 12.24 -3.99
N GLY A 29 13.43 12.79 -3.83
CA GLY A 29 14.67 12.27 -4.42
C GLY A 29 15.09 10.90 -3.88
N ALA A 30 16.15 10.31 -4.43
CA ALA A 30 16.75 9.09 -3.89
C ALA A 30 17.17 9.28 -2.42
N GLY A 31 17.04 8.26 -1.58
CA GLY A 31 17.44 8.32 -0.16
C GLY A 31 16.59 9.21 0.76
N SER A 32 15.62 9.97 0.24
CA SER A 32 14.81 10.93 1.03
C SER A 32 13.77 10.32 1.99
N GLY A 33 13.74 8.99 2.12
CA GLY A 33 12.82 8.32 3.05
C GLY A 33 11.38 8.15 2.55
N LYS A 34 11.13 8.17 1.23
CA LYS A 34 9.80 7.93 0.60
C LYS A 34 8.99 6.81 1.26
N THR A 35 9.58 5.63 1.36
CA THR A 35 8.92 4.46 1.93
C THR A 35 8.55 4.70 3.40
N ARG A 36 9.42 5.36 4.17
CA ARG A 36 9.17 5.69 5.58
C ARG A 36 7.96 6.61 5.72
N VAL A 37 7.85 7.63 4.86
CA VAL A 37 6.68 8.54 4.84
C VAL A 37 5.39 7.77 4.58
N ILE A 38 5.37 6.91 3.55
CA ILE A 38 4.18 6.13 3.19
C ILE A 38 3.77 5.19 4.33
N THR A 39 4.71 4.42 4.89
CA THR A 39 4.41 3.48 5.98
C THR A 39 3.93 4.20 7.23
N GLN A 40 4.51 5.37 7.53
CA GLN A 40 4.11 6.16 8.68
C GLN A 40 2.74 6.80 8.50
N LYS A 41 2.41 7.24 7.29
CA LYS A 41 1.08 7.75 6.94
C LYS A 41 0.01 6.68 7.14
N ILE A 42 0.25 5.47 6.66
CA ILE A 42 -0.69 4.34 6.85
C ILE A 42 -0.88 4.04 8.34
N ALA A 43 0.21 3.97 9.11
CA ALA A 43 0.12 3.76 10.55
C ALA A 43 -0.63 4.90 11.27
N TYR A 44 -0.40 6.16 10.86
CA TYR A 44 -1.10 7.32 11.39
C TYR A 44 -2.61 7.25 11.12
N MET A 45 -3.01 6.95 9.87
CA MET A 45 -4.42 6.80 9.49
C MET A 45 -5.15 5.75 10.35
N ILE A 46 -4.50 4.62 10.62
CA ILE A 46 -5.08 3.53 11.41
C ILE A 46 -5.12 3.91 12.91
N GLU A 47 -3.97 4.29 13.47
CA GLU A 47 -3.81 4.42 14.93
C GLU A 47 -4.36 5.71 15.52
N HIS A 48 -4.39 6.79 14.73
CA HIS A 48 -4.75 8.13 15.22
C HIS A 48 -6.02 8.66 14.58
N CYS A 49 -6.32 8.25 13.34
CA CYS A 49 -7.49 8.73 12.61
C CYS A 49 -8.62 7.70 12.56
N GLY A 50 -8.40 6.47 13.03
CA GLY A 50 -9.42 5.45 13.14
C GLY A 50 -9.86 4.82 11.81
N TYR A 51 -9.03 4.89 10.77
CA TYR A 51 -9.34 4.26 9.49
C TYR A 51 -9.32 2.73 9.63
N ASP A 52 -10.31 2.08 9.04
CA ASP A 52 -10.31 0.62 8.91
C ASP A 52 -9.18 0.19 7.96
N PRO A 53 -8.23 -0.67 8.40
CA PRO A 53 -7.15 -1.15 7.55
C PRO A 53 -7.63 -1.75 6.22
N ARG A 54 -8.84 -2.34 6.18
CA ARG A 54 -9.39 -2.97 4.97
C ARG A 54 -9.72 -1.97 3.86
N THR A 55 -9.86 -0.68 4.19
CA THR A 55 -10.16 0.38 3.21
C THR A 55 -8.90 1.06 2.68
N ILE A 56 -7.70 0.65 3.13
CA ILE A 56 -6.43 1.23 2.70
C ILE A 56 -5.73 0.28 1.73
N ALA A 57 -5.35 0.82 0.56
CA ALA A 57 -4.52 0.14 -0.42
C ALA A 57 -3.18 0.88 -0.61
N ALA A 58 -2.08 0.12 -0.65
CA ALA A 58 -0.75 0.63 -0.93
C ALA A 58 -0.13 -0.18 -2.08
N LEU A 59 0.22 0.51 -3.17
CA LEU A 59 0.71 -0.10 -4.39
C LEU A 59 2.19 0.17 -4.61
N THR A 60 2.88 -0.81 -5.17
CA THR A 60 4.29 -0.71 -5.56
C THR A 60 4.56 -1.51 -6.84
N PHE A 61 5.77 -1.41 -7.37
CA PHE A 61 6.15 -2.06 -8.64
C PHE A 61 6.67 -3.48 -8.46
N THR A 62 7.20 -3.84 -7.29
CA THR A 62 7.83 -5.15 -7.07
C THR A 62 7.23 -5.88 -5.87
N ASN A 63 7.16 -7.21 -5.96
CA ASN A 63 6.70 -8.05 -4.85
C ASN A 63 7.57 -7.87 -3.60
N LYS A 64 8.89 -7.72 -3.79
CA LYS A 64 9.83 -7.46 -2.69
C LYS A 64 9.48 -6.17 -1.95
N ALA A 65 9.24 -5.08 -2.67
CA ALA A 65 8.86 -3.81 -2.04
C ALA A 65 7.50 -3.90 -1.32
N ALA A 66 6.55 -4.70 -1.84
CA ALA A 66 5.25 -4.89 -1.21
C ALA A 66 5.41 -5.62 0.13
N LEU A 67 6.19 -6.71 0.14
CA LEU A 67 6.51 -7.47 1.34
C LEU A 67 7.24 -6.61 2.38
N GLU A 68 8.29 -5.89 1.98
CA GLU A 68 9.02 -5.01 2.88
C GLU A 68 8.14 -3.89 3.46
N MET A 69 7.26 -3.30 2.63
CA MET A 69 6.31 -2.29 3.09
C MET A 69 5.33 -2.87 4.12
N GLN A 70 4.79 -4.05 3.86
CA GLN A 70 3.88 -4.77 4.74
C GLN A 70 4.53 -5.05 6.11
N GLU A 71 5.77 -5.55 6.11
CA GLU A 71 6.53 -5.80 7.33
C GLU A 71 6.83 -4.52 8.12
N ARG A 72 7.17 -3.43 7.43
CA ARG A 72 7.41 -2.13 8.07
C ARG A 72 6.14 -1.60 8.73
N ILE A 73 4.99 -1.68 8.06
CA ILE A 73 3.72 -1.24 8.64
C ILE A 73 3.36 -2.09 9.85
N ALA A 74 3.52 -3.43 9.77
CA ALA A 74 3.26 -4.32 10.89
C ALA A 74 4.05 -3.96 12.16
N LYS A 75 5.29 -3.47 12.01
CA LYS A 75 6.13 -3.01 13.13
C LYS A 75 5.70 -1.66 13.71
N LEU A 76 4.93 -0.86 12.97
CA LEU A 76 4.49 0.47 13.39
C LEU A 76 3.13 0.44 14.11
N LEU A 77 2.30 -0.55 13.83
CA LEU A 77 0.96 -0.69 14.43
C LEU A 77 1.05 -1.30 15.83
N LYS A 78 0.15 -0.87 16.73
CA LYS A 78 0.01 -1.48 18.06
C LYS A 78 -0.43 -2.93 17.97
N GLN A 79 -1.25 -3.26 16.96
CA GLN A 79 -1.67 -4.63 16.65
C GLN A 79 -1.11 -5.05 15.28
N PRO A 80 0.06 -5.71 15.21
CA PRO A 80 0.71 -6.08 13.94
C PRO A 80 -0.17 -6.91 13.00
N LYS A 81 -1.14 -7.66 13.54
CA LYS A 81 -2.10 -8.45 12.75
C LYS A 81 -2.99 -7.58 11.85
N GLN A 82 -3.23 -6.32 12.21
CA GLN A 82 -4.01 -5.39 11.40
C GLN A 82 -3.33 -5.10 10.06
N ALA A 83 -1.99 -5.16 9.98
CA ALA A 83 -1.29 -4.96 8.72
C ALA A 83 -1.73 -5.99 7.65
N LYS A 84 -2.02 -7.24 8.05
CA LYS A 84 -2.50 -8.29 7.12
C LYS A 84 -3.86 -7.97 6.48
N GLN A 85 -4.62 -7.02 7.02
CA GLN A 85 -5.91 -6.60 6.50
C GLN A 85 -5.77 -5.52 5.40
N LEU A 86 -4.60 -4.87 5.32
CA LEU A 86 -4.29 -3.90 4.28
C LEU A 86 -4.17 -4.60 2.92
N THR A 87 -4.53 -3.88 1.86
CA THR A 87 -4.15 -4.28 0.50
C THR A 87 -2.79 -3.69 0.17
N VAL A 88 -1.71 -4.40 0.49
CA VAL A 88 -0.34 -4.04 0.08
C VAL A 88 0.11 -4.99 -1.01
N SER A 89 0.23 -4.49 -2.25
CA SER A 89 0.47 -5.35 -3.41
C SER A 89 1.16 -4.63 -4.55
N THR A 90 1.50 -5.38 -5.60
CA THR A 90 1.81 -4.76 -6.89
C THR A 90 0.54 -4.37 -7.63
N PHE A 91 0.70 -3.56 -8.69
CA PHE A 91 -0.39 -3.27 -9.63
C PHE A 91 -0.97 -4.55 -10.24
N HIS A 92 -0.11 -5.46 -10.73
CA HIS A 92 -0.55 -6.73 -11.32
C HIS A 92 -1.28 -7.61 -10.31
N SER A 93 -0.75 -7.74 -9.09
CA SER A 93 -1.39 -8.54 -8.04
C SER A 93 -2.77 -7.98 -7.66
N LEU A 94 -2.93 -6.65 -7.61
CA LEU A 94 -4.24 -6.03 -7.38
C LEU A 94 -5.18 -6.27 -8.57
N GLY A 95 -4.71 -6.08 -9.80
CA GLY A 95 -5.51 -6.28 -11.02
C GLY A 95 -6.03 -7.71 -11.12
N VAL A 96 -5.18 -8.71 -10.88
CA VAL A 96 -5.59 -10.13 -10.86
C VAL A 96 -6.60 -10.40 -9.76
N LYS A 97 -6.42 -9.83 -8.56
CA LYS A 97 -7.39 -9.99 -7.46
C LYS A 97 -8.76 -9.46 -7.86
N ILE A 98 -8.84 -8.27 -8.44
CA ILE A 98 -10.09 -7.65 -8.90
C ILE A 98 -10.71 -8.51 -10.02
N LEU A 99 -9.95 -8.87 -11.05
CA LEU A 99 -10.45 -9.68 -12.17
C LEU A 99 -10.96 -11.04 -11.73
N ARG A 100 -10.35 -11.66 -10.72
CA ARG A 100 -10.84 -12.92 -10.15
C ARG A 100 -12.13 -12.75 -9.36
N GLN A 101 -12.30 -11.63 -8.66
CA GLN A 101 -13.54 -11.32 -7.92
C GLN A 101 -14.69 -11.02 -8.89
N GLU A 102 -14.40 -10.37 -10.01
CA GLU A 102 -15.40 -9.92 -11.00
C GLU A 102 -15.44 -10.81 -12.26
N ALA A 103 -14.85 -12.02 -12.21
CA ALA A 103 -14.61 -12.86 -13.39
C ALA A 103 -15.89 -13.15 -14.17
N ALA A 104 -16.98 -13.47 -13.48
CA ALA A 104 -18.28 -13.70 -14.09
C ALA A 104 -18.81 -12.47 -14.85
N GLY A 105 -18.56 -11.25 -14.35
CA GLY A 105 -19.00 -10.01 -14.99
C GLY A 105 -18.28 -9.69 -16.30
N VAL A 106 -17.12 -10.30 -16.53
CA VAL A 106 -16.32 -10.13 -17.76
C VAL A 106 -16.25 -11.42 -18.60
N GLY A 107 -17.09 -12.42 -18.30
CA GLY A 107 -17.15 -13.68 -19.04
C GLY A 107 -15.91 -14.57 -18.89
N LEU A 108 -15.13 -14.37 -17.82
CA LEU A 108 -13.97 -15.20 -17.48
C LEU A 108 -14.31 -16.28 -16.47
N LYS A 109 -13.52 -17.35 -16.46
CA LYS A 109 -13.53 -18.34 -15.37
C LYS A 109 -12.80 -17.75 -14.16
N ASP A 110 -13.31 -17.98 -12.95
CA ASP A 110 -12.71 -17.50 -11.68
C ASP A 110 -11.23 -17.87 -11.49
N LYS A 111 -10.79 -18.98 -12.12
CA LYS A 111 -9.40 -19.48 -12.10
C LYS A 111 -8.77 -19.44 -13.49
N PHE A 112 -8.89 -18.30 -14.19
CA PHE A 112 -8.19 -18.11 -15.46
C PHE A 112 -6.67 -18.20 -15.28
N SER A 113 -6.00 -18.78 -16.28
CA SER A 113 -4.54 -18.84 -16.35
C SER A 113 -3.98 -17.48 -16.73
N ILE A 114 -2.85 -17.12 -16.14
CA ILE A 114 -2.07 -15.95 -16.55
C ILE A 114 -0.96 -16.49 -17.43
N MET A 115 -0.96 -16.08 -18.69
CA MET A 115 0.13 -16.40 -19.61
C MET A 115 1.37 -15.62 -19.20
N ASP A 116 2.51 -16.30 -19.18
CA ASP A 116 3.79 -15.64 -18.98
C ASP A 116 4.38 -15.13 -20.31
N SER A 117 5.61 -14.62 -20.24
CA SER A 117 6.27 -14.05 -21.41
C SER A 117 6.65 -15.12 -22.44
N ASP A 118 6.91 -16.35 -21.99
CA ASP A 118 7.34 -17.46 -22.84
C ASP A 118 6.15 -18.03 -23.60
N ASP A 119 4.97 -18.06 -22.96
CA ASP A 119 3.69 -18.44 -23.58
C ASP A 119 3.32 -17.55 -24.78
N CYS A 120 3.83 -16.32 -24.86
CA CYS A 120 3.48 -15.34 -25.89
C CYS A 120 4.15 -15.59 -27.25
N TYR A 121 5.24 -16.37 -27.30
CA TYR A 121 6.03 -16.57 -28.53
C TYR A 121 5.86 -17.94 -29.19
N THR A 122 5.16 -18.87 -28.53
CA THR A 122 4.78 -20.15 -29.12
C THR A 122 3.52 -19.97 -29.96
N VAL A 123 3.73 -19.77 -31.27
CA VAL A 123 2.69 -19.83 -32.33
C VAL A 123 2.96 -21.04 -33.21
#